data_AF-A0A292SG95-F1
#
_entry.id   AF-A0A292SG95-F1
#
_cell.length_a   1.000
_cell.length_b   1.000
_cell.length_c   1.000
_cell.angle_alpha   90.00
_cell.angle_beta   90.00
_cell.angle_gamma   90.00
#
_symmetry.space_group_name_H-M   'P 1'
#
loop_
_entity.id
_entity.type
_entity.pdbx_description
1 polymer ?
#
loop_
_entity_poly.entity_id
_entity_poly.type
_entity_poly.pdbx_seq_one_letter_code
_entity_poly.pdbx_strand_id
1 'polypeptide(L)'
;MITFGSDVADLILQRTLGDNTFSLNNSINRMTTGYKVNQAKDNAAGYSIITDLSKKISSMLQVQQNTEDGIALLQTAEGGLEEVQKLLERLRDLATQASDGTYDAETREAMQAEADQILEQISQIRESIKYDNQNLYYKENNGVQTAATKS
;
A
#
# COMPACT_ATOMS: atom_id res chain seq x y z
N MET A 1 -27.17 -73.19 0.26
CA MET A 1 -27.26 -72.54 1.58
C MET A 1 -27.00 -71.07 1.35
N ILE A 2 -28.04 -70.23 1.42
CA ILE A 2 -27.93 -68.83 0.99
C ILE A 2 -27.26 -68.05 2.12
N THR A 3 -26.17 -67.39 1.76
CA THR A 3 -25.21 -66.74 2.63
C THR A 3 -25.63 -65.31 3.01
N PHE A 4 -26.92 -65.13 3.32
CA PHE A 4 -27.50 -63.82 3.68
C PHE A 4 -26.81 -63.15 4.88
N GLY A 5 -26.33 -63.93 5.85
CA GLY A 5 -25.60 -63.40 7.00
C GLY A 5 -24.19 -62.89 6.64
N SER A 6 -23.50 -63.52 5.68
CA SER A 6 -22.20 -63.02 5.21
C SER A 6 -22.37 -61.82 4.31
N ASP A 7 -23.39 -61.79 3.45
CA ASP A 7 -23.61 -60.67 2.53
C ASP A 7 -24.00 -59.39 3.29
N VAL A 8 -24.78 -59.52 4.36
CA VAL A 8 -25.09 -58.40 5.26
C VAL A 8 -23.88 -58.01 6.10
N ALA A 9 -23.09 -58.96 6.59
CA ALA A 9 -21.85 -58.66 7.31
C ALA A 9 -20.81 -57.98 6.39
N ASP A 10 -20.65 -58.45 5.16
CA ASP A 10 -19.71 -57.91 4.17
C ASP A 10 -20.15 -56.53 3.68
N LEU A 11 -21.46 -56.29 3.51
CA LEU A 11 -22.00 -54.96 3.23
C LEU A 11 -21.75 -53.97 4.39
N ILE A 12 -21.92 -54.41 5.64
CA ILE A 12 -21.63 -53.59 6.84
C ILE A 12 -20.12 -53.32 6.94
N LEU A 13 -19.28 -54.33 6.68
CA LEU A 13 -17.83 -54.19 6.63
C LEU A 13 -17.41 -53.21 5.53
N GLN A 14 -17.98 -53.31 4.34
CA GLN A 14 -17.71 -52.40 3.22
C GLN A 14 -18.14 -50.96 3.53
N ARG A 15 -19.29 -50.76 4.18
CA ARG A 15 -19.74 -49.44 4.63
C ARG A 15 -18.81 -48.87 5.71
N THR A 16 -18.44 -49.70 6.69
CA THR A 16 -17.52 -49.31 7.78
C THR A 16 -16.13 -48.99 7.23
N LEU A 17 -15.64 -49.75 6.26
CA LEU A 17 -14.40 -49.46 5.54
C LEU A 17 -14.50 -48.14 4.79
N GLY A 18 -15.63 -47.89 4.10
CA GLY A 18 -15.89 -46.60 3.43
C GLY A 18 -15.85 -45.40 4.39
N ASP A 19 -16.50 -45.52 5.56
CA ASP A 19 -16.52 -44.47 6.58
C ASP A 19 -15.12 -44.23 7.20
N ASN A 20 -14.35 -45.31 7.43
CA ASN A 20 -12.97 -45.22 7.90
C ASN A 20 -12.05 -44.60 6.84
N THR A 21 -12.19 -44.98 5.57
CA THR A 21 -11.45 -44.38 4.46
C THR A 21 -11.77 -42.89 4.33
N PHE A 22 -13.03 -42.48 4.50
CA PHE A 22 -13.42 -41.07 4.49
C PHE A 22 -12.78 -40.29 5.66
N SER A 23 -12.81 -40.85 6.87
CA SER A 23 -12.21 -40.24 8.07
C SER A 23 -10.68 -40.12 7.98
N LEU A 24 -10.02 -41.14 7.43
CA LEU A 24 -8.59 -41.12 7.12
C LEU A 24 -8.25 -40.04 6.10
N ASN A 25 -9.02 -39.93 5.01
CA ASN A 25 -8.81 -38.89 4.00
C ASN A 25 -8.99 -37.47 4.56
N ASN A 26 -9.95 -37.24 5.47
CA ASN A 26 -10.09 -35.94 6.14
C ASN A 26 -8.88 -35.65 7.06
N SER A 27 -8.43 -36.64 7.83
CA SER A 27 -7.25 -36.51 8.68
C SER A 27 -5.98 -36.21 7.87
N ILE A 28 -5.80 -36.87 6.73
CA ILE A 28 -4.71 -36.59 5.79
C ILE A 28 -4.82 -35.17 5.25
N ASN A 29 -6.01 -34.73 4.82
CA ASN A 29 -6.22 -33.36 4.33
C ASN A 29 -5.95 -32.28 5.39
N ARG A 30 -6.29 -32.54 6.66
CA ARG A 30 -5.93 -31.64 7.77
C ARG A 30 -4.44 -31.64 8.04
N MET A 31 -3.78 -32.79 7.94
CA MET A 31 -2.33 -32.91 8.11
C MET A 31 -1.57 -32.21 6.98
N THR A 32 -2.01 -32.32 5.73
CA THR A 32 -1.35 -31.70 4.57
C THR A 32 -1.54 -30.19 4.51
N THR A 33 -2.69 -29.69 4.96
CA THR A 33 -2.97 -28.24 4.95
C THR A 33 -2.63 -27.54 6.25
N GLY A 34 -2.48 -28.28 7.36
CA GLY A 34 -2.27 -27.73 8.70
C GLY A 34 -3.47 -26.99 9.29
N TYR A 35 -4.58 -26.84 8.56
CA TYR A 35 -5.77 -26.12 9.01
C TYR A 35 -6.82 -27.07 9.61
N LYS A 36 -7.32 -26.73 10.81
CA LYS A 36 -8.41 -27.49 11.47
C LYS A 36 -9.73 -27.43 10.69
N VAL A 37 -9.97 -26.35 9.94
CA VAL A 37 -11.15 -26.15 9.09
C VAL A 37 -10.66 -25.90 7.68
N ASN A 38 -10.77 -26.91 6.82
CA ASN A 38 -10.22 -26.88 5.46
C ASN A 38 -11.31 -26.81 4.37
N GLN A 39 -12.57 -27.06 4.73
CA GLN A 39 -13.71 -27.02 3.80
C GLN A 39 -14.85 -26.17 4.35
N ALA A 40 -15.40 -25.28 3.52
CA ALA A 40 -16.62 -24.51 3.83
C ALA A 40 -17.84 -25.41 4.12
N LYS A 41 -17.78 -26.66 3.66
CA LYS A 41 -18.81 -27.68 3.87
C LYS A 41 -18.91 -28.18 5.32
N ASP A 42 -17.79 -28.21 6.06
CA ASP A 42 -17.74 -28.72 7.44
C ASP A 42 -18.01 -27.61 8.48
N ASN A 43 -17.67 -26.34 8.18
CA ASN A 43 -17.98 -25.18 9.01
C ASN A 43 -17.98 -23.87 8.19
N ALA A 44 -19.11 -23.53 7.58
CA ALA A 44 -19.25 -22.36 6.71
C ALA A 44 -18.98 -21.03 7.45
N ALA A 45 -19.41 -20.91 8.72
CA ALA A 45 -19.23 -19.70 9.52
C ALA A 45 -17.75 -19.47 9.90
N GLY A 46 -17.06 -20.52 10.37
CA GLY A 46 -15.64 -20.44 10.72
C GLY A 46 -14.74 -20.19 9.51
N TYR A 47 -15.05 -20.82 8.37
CA TYR A 47 -14.34 -20.60 7.11
C TYR A 47 -14.54 -19.18 6.56
N SER A 48 -15.74 -18.61 6.65
CA SER A 48 -16.01 -17.22 6.22
C SER A 48 -15.20 -16.21 7.06
N ILE A 49 -15.17 -16.38 8.39
CA ILE A 49 -14.40 -15.49 9.28
C ILE A 49 -12.91 -15.55 8.96
N ILE A 50 -12.36 -16.75 8.75
CA ILE A 50 -10.93 -16.92 8.38
C ILE A 50 -10.66 -16.27 7.02
N THR A 51 -11.54 -16.46 6.04
CA THR A 51 -11.39 -15.84 4.71
C THR A 51 -11.43 -14.32 4.78
N ASP A 52 -12.31 -13.76 5.61
CA ASP A 52 -12.40 -12.31 5.80
C ASP A 52 -11.21 -11.76 6.58
N LEU A 53 -10.68 -12.50 7.56
CA LEU A 53 -9.41 -12.20 8.22
C LEU A 53 -8.24 -12.23 7.22
N SER A 54 -8.16 -13.23 6.36
CA SER A 54 -7.13 -13.32 5.31
C SER A 54 -7.23 -12.13 4.35
N LYS A 55 -8.43 -11.77 3.89
CA LYS A 55 -8.65 -10.56 3.07
C LYS A 55 -8.19 -9.30 3.81
N LYS A 56 -8.52 -9.17 5.09
CA LYS A 56 -8.11 -8.03 5.92
C LYS A 56 -6.59 -7.97 6.06
N ILE A 57 -5.93 -9.09 6.29
CA ILE A 57 -4.45 -9.18 6.33
C ILE A 57 -3.86 -8.73 5.00
N SER A 58 -4.32 -9.26 3.87
CA SER A 58 -3.85 -8.82 2.54
C SER A 58 -4.09 -7.33 2.30
N SER A 59 -5.24 -6.80 2.72
CA SER A 59 -5.51 -5.37 2.64
C SER A 59 -4.59 -4.53 3.53
N MET A 60 -4.27 -5.01 4.73
CA MET A 60 -3.35 -4.34 5.67
C MET A 60 -1.92 -4.35 5.15
N LEU A 61 -1.48 -5.43 4.51
CA LEU A 61 -0.16 -5.48 3.84
C LEU A 61 -0.07 -4.46 2.71
N GLN A 62 -1.13 -4.29 1.92
CA GLN A 62 -1.18 -3.25 0.90
C GLN A 62 -1.18 -1.85 1.51
N VAL A 63 -1.95 -1.63 2.59
CA VAL A 63 -1.94 -0.34 3.32
C VAL A 63 -0.56 -0.05 3.90
N GLN A 64 0.13 -1.06 4.41
CA GLN A 64 1.49 -0.93 4.90
C GLN A 64 2.43 -0.47 3.78
N GLN A 65 2.43 -1.14 2.63
CA GLN A 65 3.25 -0.72 1.47
C GLN A 65 2.90 0.70 1.03
N ASN A 66 1.61 1.04 0.90
CA ASN A 66 1.19 2.39 0.54
C ASN A 66 1.62 3.44 1.58
N THR A 67 1.67 3.07 2.86
CA THR A 67 2.15 3.95 3.95
C THR A 67 3.66 4.13 3.87
N GLU A 68 4.40 3.05 3.62
CA GLU A 68 5.86 3.09 3.43
C GLU A 68 6.24 3.96 2.22
N ASP A 69 5.51 3.82 1.10
CA ASP A 69 5.67 4.69 -0.08
C ASP A 69 5.33 6.15 0.25
N GLY A 70 4.27 6.38 1.02
CA GLY A 70 3.90 7.71 1.51
C GLY A 70 4.96 8.34 2.41
N ILE A 71 5.62 7.55 3.26
CA ILE A 71 6.72 8.02 4.11
C ILE A 71 7.94 8.36 3.25
N ALA A 72 8.32 7.51 2.29
CA ALA A 72 9.44 7.78 1.39
C ALA A 72 9.22 9.05 0.57
N LEU A 73 7.97 9.31 0.17
CA LEU A 73 7.56 10.53 -0.50
C LEU A 73 7.70 11.75 0.40
N LEU A 74 7.21 11.67 1.64
CA LEU A 74 7.35 12.76 2.61
C LEU A 74 8.82 13.05 2.92
N GLN A 75 9.67 12.04 3.03
CA GLN A 75 11.12 12.22 3.23
C GLN A 75 11.79 12.92 2.04
N THR A 76 11.39 12.56 0.81
CA THR A 76 11.90 13.22 -0.39
C THR A 76 11.42 14.68 -0.45
N ALA A 77 10.16 14.93 -0.09
CA ALA A 77 9.62 16.27 0.01
C ALA A 77 10.30 17.09 1.12
N GLU A 78 10.58 16.50 2.28
CA GLU A 78 11.30 17.14 3.39
C GLU A 78 12.72 17.53 2.99
N GLY A 79 13.47 16.63 2.35
CA GLY A 79 14.82 16.95 1.84
C GLY A 79 14.81 18.06 0.78
N GLY A 80 13.82 18.05 -0.12
CA GLY A 80 13.64 19.12 -1.10
C GLY A 80 13.26 20.46 -0.45
N LEU A 81 12.40 20.45 0.57
CA LEU A 81 12.02 21.65 1.33
C LEU A 81 13.19 22.20 2.16
N GLU A 82 14.06 21.35 2.70
CA GLU A 82 15.27 21.77 3.41
C GLU A 82 16.20 22.57 2.48
N GLU A 83 16.38 22.12 1.24
CA GLU A 83 17.16 22.86 0.23
C GLU A 83 16.48 24.18 -0.16
N VAL A 84 15.15 24.19 -0.34
CA VAL A 84 14.41 25.45 -0.57
C VAL A 84 14.57 26.42 0.61
N GLN A 85 14.57 25.93 1.85
CA GLN A 85 14.79 26.78 3.01
C GLN A 85 16.19 27.41 3.00
N LYS A 86 17.25 26.64 2.72
CA LYS A 86 18.63 27.16 2.60
C LYS A 86 18.74 28.24 1.52
N LEU A 87 18.08 28.01 0.38
CA LEU A 87 18.02 28.97 -0.72
C LEU A 87 17.28 30.26 -0.34
N LEU A 88 16.17 30.17 0.41
CA LEU A 88 15.44 31.32 0.91
C LEU A 88 16.24 32.11 1.96
N GLU A 89 16.99 31.43 2.83
CA GLU A 89 17.91 32.08 3.77
C GLU A 89 18.99 32.85 3.02
N ARG A 90 19.59 32.26 1.97
CA ARG A 90 20.55 32.94 1.09
C ARG A 90 19.93 34.15 0.39
N LEU A 91 18.71 34.04 -0.12
CA LEU A 91 17.98 35.14 -0.74
C LEU A 91 17.73 36.30 0.26
N ARG A 92 17.41 35.97 1.52
CA ARG A 92 17.26 36.97 2.59
C ARG A 92 18.57 37.70 2.88
N ASP A 93 19.67 36.97 2.90
CA ASP A 93 21.00 37.56 3.11
C ASP A 93 21.36 38.48 1.96
N LEU A 94 21.09 38.10 0.71
CA LEU A 94 21.25 38.97 -0.46
C LEU A 94 20.35 40.22 -0.38
N ALA A 95 19.09 40.08 0.05
CA ALA A 95 18.19 41.22 0.20
C ALA A 95 18.70 42.20 1.28
N THR A 96 19.28 41.67 2.35
CA THR A 96 19.88 42.49 3.42
C THR A 96 21.14 43.20 2.91
N GLN A 97 22.00 42.49 2.18
CA GLN A 97 23.19 43.08 1.54
C GLN A 97 22.80 44.14 0.49
N ALA A 98 21.78 43.90 -0.32
CA ALA A 98 21.28 44.88 -1.29
C ALA A 98 20.66 46.13 -0.63
N SER A 99 20.19 46.01 0.61
CA SER A 99 19.67 47.14 1.40
C SER A 99 20.78 48.00 2.02
N ASP A 100 22.00 47.49 2.15
CA ASP A 100 23.15 48.29 2.54
C ASP A 100 23.60 49.15 1.35
N GLY A 101 23.23 50.43 1.35
CA GLY A 101 23.40 51.37 0.23
C GLY A 101 24.84 51.74 -0.14
N THR A 102 25.84 50.99 0.32
CA THR A 102 27.27 51.26 0.09
C THR A 102 27.84 50.47 -1.10
N TYR A 103 27.05 49.55 -1.69
CA TYR A 103 27.47 48.72 -2.81
C TYR A 103 27.36 49.44 -4.16
N ASP A 104 28.35 49.19 -5.01
CA ASP A 104 28.43 49.78 -6.34
C ASP A 104 27.36 49.21 -7.29
N ALA A 105 27.05 49.92 -8.38
CA ALA A 105 25.99 49.51 -9.30
C ALA A 105 26.23 48.11 -9.91
N GLU A 106 27.48 47.79 -10.23
CA GLU A 106 27.91 46.48 -10.73
C GLU A 106 27.71 45.37 -9.70
N THR A 107 27.97 45.66 -8.41
CA THR A 107 27.78 44.70 -7.32
C THR A 107 26.29 44.41 -7.09
N ARG A 108 25.44 45.43 -7.23
CA ARG A 108 23.97 45.26 -7.17
C ARG A 108 23.42 44.43 -8.31
N GLU A 109 23.96 44.57 -9.51
CA GLU A 109 23.56 43.79 -10.68
C GLU A 109 23.95 42.32 -10.53
N ALA A 110 25.16 42.04 -10.00
CA ALA A 110 25.59 40.68 -9.66
C ALA A 110 24.74 40.02 -8.57
N MET A 111 24.36 40.77 -7.52
CA MET A 111 23.45 40.27 -6.48
C MET A 111 22.05 39.97 -7.04
N GLN A 112 21.53 40.80 -7.95
CA GLN A 112 20.26 40.52 -8.60
C GLN A 112 20.32 39.23 -9.44
N ALA A 113 21.41 39.02 -10.19
CA ALA A 113 21.59 37.80 -10.98
C ALA A 113 21.64 36.53 -10.10
N GLU A 114 22.29 36.60 -8.93
CA GLU A 114 22.29 35.50 -7.96
C GLU A 114 20.88 35.26 -7.37
N ALA A 115 20.12 36.32 -7.07
CA ALA A 115 18.74 36.19 -6.61
C ALA A 115 17.83 35.52 -7.66
N ASP A 116 18.00 35.87 -8.93
CA ASP A 116 17.25 35.27 -10.04
C ASP A 116 17.60 33.78 -10.21
N GLN A 117 18.89 33.40 -10.06
CA GLN A 117 19.31 31.99 -10.05
C GLN A 117 18.71 31.20 -8.90
N ILE A 118 18.63 31.80 -7.70
CA ILE A 118 18.00 31.16 -6.54
C ILE A 118 16.52 30.87 -6.81
N LEU A 119 15.79 31.81 -7.42
CA LEU A 119 14.39 31.62 -7.79
C LEU A 119 14.20 30.51 -8.84
N GLU A 120 15.14 30.41 -9.78
CA GLU A 120 15.15 29.32 -10.77
C GLU A 120 15.40 27.97 -10.10
N GLN A 121 16.37 27.87 -9.19
CA GLN A 121 16.67 26.65 -8.44
C GLN A 121 15.49 26.20 -7.58
N ILE A 122 14.80 27.11 -6.89
CA ILE A 122 13.57 26.81 -6.14
C ILE A 122 12.49 26.21 -7.06
N SER A 123 12.36 26.75 -8.28
CA SER A 123 11.41 26.25 -9.27
C SER A 123 11.78 24.86 -9.78
N GLN A 124 13.07 24.58 -9.96
CA GLN A 124 13.58 23.26 -10.34
C GLN A 124 13.37 22.23 -9.23
N ILE A 125 13.66 22.57 -7.97
CA ILE A 125 13.45 21.68 -6.82
C ILE A 125 11.96 21.34 -6.68
N ARG A 126 11.08 22.33 -6.84
CA ARG A 126 9.63 22.10 -6.86
C ARG A 126 9.21 21.11 -7.94
N GLU A 127 9.83 21.14 -9.12
CA GLU A 127 9.52 20.21 -10.21
C GLU A 127 10.13 18.82 -9.97
N SER A 128 11.26 18.72 -9.26
CA SER A 128 11.90 17.45 -8.91
C SER A 128 11.22 16.71 -7.75
N ILE A 129 10.45 17.40 -6.89
CA ILE A 129 9.60 16.76 -5.87
C ILE A 129 8.35 16.19 -6.55
N LYS A 130 8.54 15.23 -7.47
CA LYS A 130 7.48 14.44 -8.09
C LYS A 130 7.84 12.97 -8.01
N TYR A 131 6.96 12.19 -7.40
CA TYR A 131 7.05 10.74 -7.40
C TYR A 131 6.11 10.19 -8.47
N ASP A 132 6.70 9.41 -9.38
CA ASP A 132 6.03 8.51 -10.31
C ASP A 132 4.73 9.04 -10.95
N ASN A 133 4.83 10.14 -11.73
CA ASN A 133 3.71 10.75 -12.47
C ASN A 133 2.46 11.16 -11.65
N GLN A 134 2.47 11.04 -10.33
CA GLN A 134 1.42 11.54 -9.44
C GLN A 134 1.86 12.89 -8.89
N ASN A 135 1.51 13.94 -9.63
CA ASN A 135 1.68 15.32 -9.21
C ASN A 135 0.83 15.54 -7.93
N LEU A 136 1.45 15.51 -6.74
CA LEU A 136 0.76 15.63 -5.44
C LEU A 136 0.00 16.95 -5.26
N TYR A 137 0.27 17.95 -6.10
CA TYR A 137 -0.44 19.23 -6.11
C TYR A 137 -1.63 19.25 -7.07
N TYR A 138 -1.92 18.16 -7.78
CA TYR A 138 -3.02 18.06 -8.75
C TYR A 138 -3.81 16.75 -8.55
N LYS A 139 -4.54 16.67 -7.44
CA LYS A 139 -5.64 15.72 -7.30
C LYS A 139 -6.88 16.41 -6.74
N GLU A 140 -7.38 17.37 -7.51
CA GLU A 140 -8.80 17.66 -7.49
C GLU A 140 -9.52 16.48 -8.16
N ASN A 141 -9.84 15.46 -7.36
CA ASN A 141 -10.82 14.45 -7.72
C ASN A 141 -11.54 13.98 -6.44
N ASN A 142 -12.15 14.94 -5.75
CA ASN A 142 -13.40 14.71 -5.00
C ASN A 142 -14.58 14.53 -5.98
N GLY A 143 -14.37 13.74 -7.03
CA GLY A 143 -15.44 13.16 -7.81
C GLY A 143 -15.96 11.97 -7.03
N VAL A 144 -16.83 12.23 -6.06
CA VAL A 144 -17.86 11.26 -5.69
C VAL A 144 -18.51 10.88 -7.01
N GLN A 145 -18.14 9.73 -7.58
CA GLN A 145 -18.97 9.05 -8.55
C GLN A 145 -20.23 8.65 -7.79
N THR A 146 -21.14 9.61 -7.69
CA THR A 146 -22.55 9.32 -7.56
C THR A 146 -22.85 8.47 -8.77
N ALA A 147 -22.94 7.15 -8.54
CA ALA A 147 -23.45 6.20 -9.51
C ALA A 147 -24.92 6.56 -9.79
N ALA A 148 -25.11 7.58 -10.61
CA ALA A 148 -26.32 7.73 -11.40
C ALA A 148 -26.15 6.88 -12.66
N THR A 149 -27.22 6.18 -13.03
CA THR A 149 -27.44 5.28 -14.19
C THR A 149 -27.01 3.81 -13.95
N LYS A 150 -27.88 2.79 -13.98
CA LYS A 150 -29.17 2.58 -14.65
C LYS A 150 -29.98 1.43 -14.00
N SER A 151 -31.20 1.73 -13.54
CA SER A 151 -32.45 0.95 -13.75
C SER A 151 -33.61 1.79 -13.26
#